data_AF-A0A7V9H428-F1
#
_entry.id   AF-A0A7V9H428-F1
#
_cell.length_a   1.000
_cell.length_b   1.000
_cell.length_c   1.000
_cell.angle_alpha   90.00
_cell.angle_beta   90.00
_cell.angle_gamma   90.00
#
_symmetry.space_group_name_H-M   'P 1'
#
loop_
_entity.id
_entity.type
_entity.pdbx_description
1 polymer ?
#
loop_
_entity_poly.entity_id
_entity_poly.type
_entity_poly.pdbx_seq_one_letter_code
_entity_poly.pdbx_strand_id
1 'polypeptide(L)' 'AVAAGARILWMQSGIVNEEAAAYAQERGLTVVMNRCIKVDYALLVGR' A
#
# COMPACT_ATOMS: atom_id res chain seq x y z
N ALA A 1 7.47 0.42 -7.92
CA ALA A 1 6.63 -0.72 -7.48
C ALA A 1 6.33 -1.66 -8.66
N VAL A 2 5.59 -1.19 -9.68
CA VAL A 2 5.26 -1.98 -10.89
C VAL A 2 6.50 -2.55 -11.59
N ALA A 3 7.43 -1.68 -12.04
CA ALA A 3 8.64 -2.14 -12.75
C ALA A 3 9.54 -3.05 -11.90
N ALA A 4 9.44 -2.94 -10.57
CA ALA A 4 10.19 -3.77 -9.63
C ALA A 4 9.50 -5.12 -9.36
N GLY A 5 8.35 -5.42 -9.98
CA GLY A 5 7.60 -6.64 -9.76
C GLY A 5 7.01 -6.76 -8.35
N ALA A 6 6.76 -5.62 -7.68
CA ALA A 6 6.18 -5.64 -6.35
C ALA A 6 4.76 -6.23 -6.40
N ARG A 7 4.38 -6.96 -5.35
CA ARG A 7 3.01 -7.50 -5.21
C ARG A 7 2.04 -6.48 -4.58
N ILE A 8 2.57 -5.62 -3.71
CA ILE A 8 1.79 -4.68 -2.91
C ILE A 8 2.47 -3.30 -2.97
N LEU A 9 1.68 -2.25 -3.17
CA LEU A 9 2.07 -0.87 -2.97
C LEU A 9 1.45 -0.36 -1.66
N TRP A 10 2.28 -0.03 -0.68
CA TRP A 10 1.84 0.50 0.61
C TRP A 10 2.24 1.97 0.74
N MET A 11 1.26 2.87 0.65
CA MET A 11 1.46 4.30 0.87
C MET A 11 1.24 4.61 2.35
N GLN A 12 2.30 5.12 2.98
CA GLN A 12 2.32 5.39 4.43
C GLN A 12 1.27 6.42 4.84
N SER A 13 1.03 6.53 6.15
CA SER A 13 0.16 7.57 6.72
C SER A 13 0.53 8.96 6.21
N GLY A 14 -0.49 9.71 5.78
CA GLY A 14 -0.34 11.03 5.16
C GLY A 14 -0.10 11.00 3.64
N ILE A 15 0.09 9.82 3.03
CA ILE A 15 0.27 9.68 1.58
C ILE A 15 -1.00 9.09 0.96
N VAL A 16 -1.65 9.90 0.13
CA VAL A 16 -2.83 9.55 -0.67
C VAL A 16 -2.57 10.00 -2.11
N ASN A 17 -2.72 9.08 -3.06
CA ASN A 17 -2.65 9.38 -4.48
C ASN A 17 -3.49 8.36 -5.26
N GLU A 18 -4.68 8.78 -5.67
CA GLU A 18 -5.66 7.94 -6.38
C GLU A 18 -5.17 7.54 -7.78
N GLU A 19 -4.47 8.43 -8.48
CA GLU A 19 -3.92 8.15 -9.81
C GLU A 19 -2.86 7.03 -9.74
N ALA A 20 -1.94 7.12 -8.79
CA ALA A 20 -0.93 6.09 -8.55
C ALA A 20 -1.56 4.77 -8.09
N ALA A 21 -2.63 4.83 -7.29
CA ALA A 21 -3.39 3.66 -6.88
C ALA A 21 -4.04 2.95 -8.06
N ALA A 22 -4.77 3.67 -8.90
CA ALA A 22 -5.39 3.13 -10.12
C ALA A 22 -4.34 2.52 -11.05
N TYR A 23 -3.26 3.25 -11.33
CA TYR A 23 -2.15 2.76 -12.16
C TYR A 23 -1.57 1.43 -11.64
N ALA A 24 -1.38 1.30 -10.33
CA ALA A 24 -0.85 0.09 -9.70
C ALA A 24 -1.87 -1.07 -9.72
N GLN A 25 -3.14 -0.79 -9.45
CA GLN A 25 -4.23 -1.78 -9.46
C GLN A 25 -4.45 -2.37 -10.85
N GLU A 26 -4.47 -1.56 -11.90
CA GLU A 26 -4.57 -2.00 -13.29
C GLU A 26 -3.46 -3.00 -13.68
N ARG A 27 -2.33 -2.93 -12.99
CA ARG A 27 -1.15 -3.79 -13.22
C ARG A 27 -1.06 -4.94 -12.21
N GLY A 28 -2.14 -5.19 -11.47
CA GLY A 28 -2.29 -6.33 -10.58
C GLY A 28 -1.70 -6.16 -9.19
N LEU A 29 -1.27 -4.96 -8.80
CA LEU A 29 -0.78 -4.71 -7.44
C LEU A 29 -1.96 -4.50 -6.49
N THR A 30 -1.87 -5.08 -5.30
CA THR A 30 -2.70 -4.66 -4.18
C THR A 30 -2.22 -3.30 -3.68
N VAL A 31 -3.14 -2.37 -3.44
CA VAL A 31 -2.82 -1.02 -2.96
C VAL A 31 -3.39 -0.82 -1.56
N VAL A 32 -2.54 -0.36 -0.64
CA VAL A 32 -2.93 0.14 0.69
C VAL A 32 -2.54 1.60 0.77
N MET A 33 -3.47 2.49 1.13
CA MET A 33 -3.25 3.92 1.18
C MET A 33 -3.49 4.51 2.56
N ASN A 34 -2.69 5.51 2.94
CA ASN A 34 -2.83 6.25 4.19
C ASN A 34 -2.81 5.35 5.45
N ARG A 35 -1.91 4.38 5.49
CA ARG A 35 -1.77 3.45 6.63
C ARG A 35 -0.32 3.37 7.07
N CYS A 36 -0.07 3.21 8.37
CA CYS A 36 1.28 2.95 8.86
C CYS A 36 1.44 1.45 9.11
N ILE A 37 2.42 0.81 8.47
CA ILE A 37 2.63 -0.66 8.60
C ILE A 37 2.85 -1.05 10.06
N LYS A 38 3.62 -0.25 10.82
CA LYS A 38 3.90 -0.53 12.24
C LYS A 38 2.62 -0.51 13.09
N VAL A 39 1.76 0.50 12.89
CA VAL A 39 0.51 0.65 13.65
C VAL A 39 -0.46 -0.45 13.28
N ASP A 40 -0.64 -0.70 11.98
CA ASP A 40 -1.50 -1.76 11.46
C ASP A 40 -1.08 -3.13 11.98
N TYR A 41 0.23 -3.42 11.97
CA TYR A 41 0.76 -4.66 12.52
C TYR A 41 0.46 -4.78 14.02
N ALA A 42 0.69 -3.74 14.81
CA ALA A 42 0.43 -3.77 16.24
C ALA A 42 -1.07 -3.98 16.55
N LEU A 43 -1.98 -3.41 15.77
CA LEU A 43 -3.43 -3.51 16.00
C LEU A 43 -4.04 -4.82 15.48
N LEU A 44 -3.53 -5.35 14.37
CA LEU A 44 -4.15 -6.50 13.68
C LEU A 44 -3.44 -7.83 13.95
N VAL A 45 -2.15 -7.78 14.26
CA VAL A 45 -1.28 -8.96 14.40
C VAL A 45 -0.63 -9.03 15.78
N GLY A 46 -0.38 -7.86 16.39
CA GLY A 46 0.34 -7.71 17.66
C GLY A 46 -0.20 -8.63 18.75
N ARG A 47 0.65 -9.59 19.16
CA ARG A 47 0.56 -10.25 20.46
C ARG A 47 1.19 -9.36 21.52
#